data_AF-A0A3P7LE73-F1
#
_entry.id   AF-A0A3P7LE73-F1
#
_cell.length_a   1.000
_cell.length_b   1.000
_cell.length_c   1.000
_cell.angle_alpha   90.00
_cell.angle_beta   90.00
_cell.angle_gamma   90.00
#
_symmetry.space_group_name_H-M   'P 1'
#
loop_
_entity.id
_entity.type
_entity.pdbx_description
1 polymer ?
#
loop_
_entity_poly.entity_id
_entity_poly.type
_entity_poly.pdbx_seq_one_letter_code
_entity_poly.pdbx_strand_id
1 'polypeptide(L)'
;MNTKDEPNQENTLNFSSPADDLLLLPALKVAEFSGSSFITIPAPYDIVDYLDLRINFKPNTHTGLLFYWQDAGRYLAVFMERGFVNVQVTMGSDTAILRQVKIICHLRFSTSR
;
A
#
# COMPACT_ATOMS: atom_id res chain seq x y z
N MET A 1 -33.10 54.54 -42.78
CA MET A 1 -32.13 54.34 -43.88
C MET A 1 -30.98 53.54 -43.31
N ASN A 2 -30.69 52.39 -43.93
CA ASN A 2 -29.71 51.36 -43.57
C ASN A 2 -28.32 51.96 -43.20
N THR A 3 -27.42 51.32 -42.44
CA THR A 3 -26.77 50.03 -42.74
C THR A 3 -25.86 49.58 -41.57
N LYS A 4 -25.85 48.26 -41.33
CA LYS A 4 -24.83 47.29 -40.80
C LYS A 4 -23.49 47.86 -40.29
N ASP A 5 -22.92 47.35 -39.19
CA ASP A 5 -21.97 46.21 -39.21
C ASP A 5 -22.06 45.26 -37.98
N GLU A 6 -21.63 44.01 -38.22
CA GLU A 6 -21.75 42.79 -37.40
C GLU A 6 -20.44 42.48 -36.59
N PRO A 7 -20.26 41.30 -35.95
CA PRO A 7 -20.13 41.10 -34.51
C PRO A 7 -18.67 40.98 -34.01
N ASN A 8 -18.40 41.37 -32.76
CA ASN A 8 -17.13 41.06 -32.11
C ASN A 8 -17.25 39.73 -31.35
N GLN A 9 -16.62 38.69 -31.89
CA GLN A 9 -16.41 37.42 -31.20
C GLN A 9 -15.32 37.60 -30.14
N GLU A 10 -15.70 37.80 -28.88
CA GLU A 10 -14.80 37.45 -27.78
C GLU A 10 -14.95 35.95 -27.49
N ASN A 11 -14.07 35.19 -28.13
CA ASN A 11 -13.81 33.80 -27.79
C ASN A 11 -13.14 33.79 -26.40
N THR A 12 -13.96 33.76 -25.35
CA THR A 12 -13.49 33.47 -23.99
C THR A 12 -12.98 32.05 -24.00
N LEU A 13 -11.67 31.91 -24.27
CA LEU A 13 -10.93 30.70 -23.95
C LEU A 13 -11.12 30.48 -22.46
N ASN A 14 -12.01 29.56 -22.12
CA ASN A 14 -12.15 29.01 -20.79
C ASN A 14 -10.79 28.39 -20.46
N PHE A 15 -9.90 29.16 -19.85
CA PHE A 15 -8.75 28.65 -19.15
C PHE A 15 -9.31 27.94 -17.91
N SER A 16 -9.76 26.70 -18.12
CA SER A 16 -9.94 25.76 -17.03
C SER A 16 -8.62 25.71 -16.29
N SER A 17 -8.63 26.20 -15.05
CA SER A 17 -7.49 26.16 -14.16
C SER A 17 -6.95 24.73 -14.12
N PRO A 18 -5.63 24.48 -14.25
CA PRO A 18 -5.06 23.14 -14.20
C PRO A 18 -5.14 22.48 -12.80
N ALA A 19 -5.90 23.07 -11.88
CA ALA A 19 -6.14 22.54 -10.54
C ALA A 19 -7.19 21.41 -10.53
N ASP A 20 -8.06 21.33 -11.53
CA ASP A 20 -9.15 20.33 -11.55
C ASP A 20 -8.68 18.95 -12.07
N ASP A 21 -7.55 18.89 -12.78
CA ASP A 21 -6.98 17.64 -13.31
C ASP A 21 -6.16 16.83 -12.28
N LEU A 22 -5.91 17.40 -11.09
CA LEU A 22 -5.25 16.68 -9.99
C LEU A 22 -6.23 15.90 -9.11
N LEU A 23 -7.55 15.99 -9.34
CA LEU A 23 -8.57 15.37 -8.49
C LEU A 23 -9.15 14.05 -9.03
N LEU A 24 -8.46 13.39 -9.95
CA LEU A 24 -8.83 12.04 -10.43
C LEU A 24 -7.65 11.07 -10.45
N LEU A 25 -6.70 11.18 -9.50
CA LEU A 25 -6.02 9.97 -9.09
C LEU A 25 -7.11 9.06 -8.49
N PRO A 26 -7.38 7.85 -9.03
CA PRO A 26 -8.34 6.96 -8.42
C PRO A 26 -7.94 6.87 -6.94
N ALA A 27 -8.85 7.27 -6.05
CA ALA A 27 -8.62 7.17 -4.62
C ALA A 27 -8.05 5.77 -4.38
N LEU A 28 -6.78 5.70 -3.96
CA LEU A 28 -6.06 4.44 -3.81
C LEU A 28 -6.98 3.54 -3.01
N LYS A 29 -7.54 2.51 -3.66
CA LYS A 29 -8.45 1.57 -3.02
C LYS A 29 -7.59 0.70 -2.11
N VAL A 30 -7.27 1.23 -0.94
CA VAL A 30 -6.51 0.52 0.09
C VAL A 30 -7.37 -0.66 0.51
N ALA A 31 -6.89 -1.87 0.26
CA ALA A 31 -7.57 -3.07 0.70
C ALA A 31 -7.56 -3.11 2.23
N GLU A 32 -8.75 -3.22 2.82
CA GLU A 32 -8.89 -3.52 4.24
C GLU A 32 -8.98 -5.04 4.43
N PHE A 33 -8.26 -5.54 5.44
CA PHE A 33 -8.27 -6.95 5.78
C PHE A 33 -9.04 -7.19 7.07
N SER A 34 -10.05 -8.08 7.04
CA SER A 34 -10.93 -8.38 8.17
C SER A 34 -10.40 -9.50 9.08
N GLY A 35 -9.14 -9.91 8.89
CA GLY A 35 -8.50 -11.04 9.59
C GLY A 35 -8.75 -12.40 8.94
N SER A 36 -9.79 -12.54 8.11
CA SER A 36 -10.07 -13.75 7.31
C SER A 36 -9.86 -13.56 5.81
N SER A 37 -9.55 -12.35 5.36
CA SER A 37 -9.24 -12.06 3.96
C SER A 37 -7.74 -12.12 3.69
N PHE A 38 -7.38 -12.51 2.48
CA PHE A 38 -5.99 -12.56 2.02
C PHE A 38 -5.96 -12.32 0.50
N ILE A 39 -4.78 -11.96 0.00
CA ILE A 39 -4.49 -11.89 -1.42
C ILE A 39 -3.34 -12.86 -1.67
N THR A 40 -3.50 -13.72 -2.67
CA THR A 40 -2.44 -14.61 -3.14
C THR A 40 -1.92 -14.12 -4.47
N ILE A 41 -0.61 -14.02 -4.58
CA ILE A 41 0.09 -13.74 -5.83
C ILE A 41 1.04 -14.90 -6.11
N PRO A 42 1.22 -15.30 -7.39
CA PRO A 42 2.25 -16.27 -7.76
C PRO A 42 3.62 -15.77 -7.30
N ALA A 43 4.39 -16.65 -6.67
CA ALA A 43 5.75 -16.33 -6.28
C ALA A 43 6.63 -16.17 -7.53
N PRO A 44 7.54 -15.18 -7.56
CA PRO A 44 8.53 -15.10 -8.62
C PRO A 44 9.50 -16.29 -8.52
N TYR A 45 10.10 -16.67 -9.66
CA TYR A 45 10.95 -17.87 -9.76
C TYR A 45 12.18 -17.82 -8.86
N ASP A 46 12.69 -16.63 -8.60
CA ASP A 46 13.90 -16.33 -7.84
C ASP A 46 13.63 -15.97 -6.37
N ILE A 47 12.38 -16.13 -5.88
CA ILE A 47 12.01 -15.78 -4.49
C ILE A 47 12.88 -16.47 -3.43
N VAL A 48 13.40 -17.65 -3.75
CA VAL A 48 14.28 -18.44 -2.88
C VAL A 48 15.67 -17.81 -2.80
N ASP A 49 16.16 -17.27 -3.92
CA ASP A 49 17.50 -16.70 -4.05
C ASP A 49 17.53 -15.25 -3.57
N TYR A 50 16.48 -14.49 -3.89
CA TYR A 50 16.37 -13.08 -3.57
C TYR A 50 14.91 -12.63 -3.40
N LEU A 51 14.63 -11.87 -2.34
CA LEU A 51 13.33 -11.24 -2.11
C LEU A 51 13.53 -9.84 -1.55
N ASP A 52 13.00 -8.84 -2.24
CA ASP A 52 12.80 -7.48 -1.74
C ASP A 52 11.30 -7.27 -1.45
N LEU A 53 10.96 -7.08 -0.17
CA LEU A 53 9.59 -6.97 0.30
C LEU A 53 9.35 -5.61 0.95
N ARG A 54 8.52 -4.79 0.30
CA ARG A 54 8.06 -3.50 0.83
C ARG A 54 6.55 -3.49 1.05
N ILE A 55 6.14 -3.40 2.32
CA ILE A 55 4.73 -3.35 2.72
C ILE A 55 4.46 -2.04 3.45
N ASN A 56 3.48 -1.28 2.97
CA ASN A 56 2.93 -0.14 3.69
C ASN A 56 1.55 -0.54 4.21
N PHE A 57 1.34 -0.51 5.53
CA PHE A 57 0.08 -0.89 6.13
C PHE A 57 -0.25 0.02 7.32
N LYS A 58 -1.54 0.16 7.60
CA LYS A 58 -2.05 0.81 8.80
C LYS A 58 -2.71 -0.27 9.67
N PRO A 59 -2.09 -0.68 10.79
CA PRO A 59 -2.64 -1.76 11.61
C PRO A 59 -3.87 -1.26 12.38
N ASN A 60 -4.95 -2.05 12.33
CA ASN A 60 -6.11 -1.91 13.22
C ASN A 60 -6.02 -2.84 14.44
N THR A 61 -5.11 -3.83 14.40
CA THR A 61 -4.87 -4.82 15.45
C THR A 61 -3.38 -4.89 15.81
N HIS A 62 -3.06 -5.36 17.01
CA HIS A 62 -1.68 -5.52 17.48
C HIS A 62 -1.02 -6.85 17.06
N THR A 63 -1.81 -7.76 16.47
CA THR A 63 -1.38 -9.09 16.04
C THR A 63 -2.05 -9.42 14.72
N GLY A 64 -1.28 -10.00 13.78
CA GLY A 64 -1.78 -10.40 12.46
C GLY A 64 -0.66 -10.80 11.51
N LEU A 65 -1.00 -11.51 10.43
CA LEU A 65 -0.06 -11.93 9.38
C LEU A 65 -0.03 -10.85 8.28
N LEU A 66 1.16 -10.42 7.88
CA LEU A 66 1.35 -9.40 6.83
C LEU A 66 1.78 -10.03 5.51
N PHE A 67 2.64 -11.04 5.56
CA PHE A 67 3.11 -11.77 4.39
C PHE A 67 3.44 -13.21 4.77
N TYR A 68 3.15 -14.13 3.85
CA TYR A 68 3.47 -15.53 4.00
C TYR A 68 3.84 -16.14 2.66
N TRP A 69 4.98 -16.82 2.64
CA TRP A 69 5.43 -17.66 1.54
C TRP A 69 5.91 -18.99 2.10
N GLN A 70 5.64 -20.08 1.39
CA GLN A 70 6.12 -21.42 1.74
C GLN A 70 6.45 -22.23 0.49
N ASP A 71 7.46 -23.07 0.58
CA ASP A 71 7.82 -24.04 -0.44
C ASP A 71 8.61 -25.20 0.16
N ALA A 72 8.14 -26.44 -0.04
CA ALA A 72 8.83 -27.67 0.35
C ALA A 72 9.44 -27.67 1.77
N GLY A 73 8.68 -27.21 2.78
CA GLY A 73 9.13 -27.15 4.18
C GLY A 73 9.94 -25.90 4.54
N ARG A 74 10.24 -25.05 3.56
CA ARG A 74 10.75 -23.68 3.74
C ARG A 74 9.58 -22.73 3.88
N TYR A 75 9.73 -21.69 4.67
CA TYR A 75 8.75 -20.62 4.75
C TYR A 75 9.38 -19.31 5.17
N LEU A 76 8.72 -18.22 4.80
CA LEU A 76 8.97 -16.87 5.26
C LEU A 76 7.64 -16.28 5.71
N ALA A 77 7.59 -15.88 6.99
CA ALA A 77 6.44 -15.21 7.57
C ALA A 77 6.87 -13.83 8.08
N VAL A 78 6.15 -12.79 7.66
CA VAL A 78 6.23 -11.46 8.25
C VAL A 78 4.90 -11.20 8.95
N PHE A 79 4.94 -10.95 10.25
CA PHE A 79 3.74 -10.83 11.06
C PHE A 79 3.92 -9.84 12.19
N MET A 80 2.82 -9.35 12.73
CA MET A 80 2.79 -8.56 13.94
C MET A 80 2.48 -9.42 15.16
N GLU A 81 3.18 -9.16 16.25
CA GLU A 81 2.89 -9.72 17.57
C GLU A 81 3.13 -8.64 18.63
N ARG A 82 2.13 -8.34 19.48
CA ARG A 82 2.20 -7.29 20.52
C ARG A 82 2.59 -5.91 19.96
N GLY A 83 2.18 -5.59 18.72
CA GLY A 83 2.49 -4.33 18.06
C GLY A 83 3.88 -4.26 17.42
N PHE A 84 4.68 -5.32 17.53
CA PHE A 84 6.00 -5.40 16.89
C PHE A 84 5.93 -6.25 15.63
N VAL A 85 6.64 -5.84 14.58
CA VAL A 85 6.81 -6.65 13.37
C VAL A 85 7.93 -7.67 13.62
N ASN A 86 7.63 -8.92 13.28
CA ASN A 86 8.48 -10.07 13.40
C ASN A 86 8.68 -10.70 12.03
N VAL A 87 9.87 -11.24 11.81
CA VAL A 87 10.21 -12.01 10.61
C VAL A 87 10.66 -13.39 11.05
N GLN A 88 10.08 -14.42 10.46
CA GLN A 88 10.44 -15.80 10.74
C GLN A 88 10.70 -16.52 9.43
N VAL A 89 11.83 -17.21 9.36
CA VAL A 89 12.26 -17.91 8.15
C VAL A 89 12.77 -19.31 8.49
N THR A 90 12.44 -20.28 7.66
CA THR A 90 13.10 -21.59 7.68
C THR A 90 13.54 -21.94 6.27
N MET A 91 14.77 -22.42 6.13
CA MET A 91 15.37 -22.79 4.84
C MET A 91 15.55 -24.31 4.71
N GLY A 92 14.84 -25.09 5.53
CA GLY A 92 14.90 -26.56 5.56
C GLY A 92 15.06 -27.06 6.99
N SER A 93 16.10 -27.84 7.28
CA SER A 93 16.44 -28.33 8.62
C SER A 93 16.79 -27.21 9.61
N ASP A 94 17.18 -26.04 9.10
CA ASP A 94 17.61 -24.90 9.90
C ASP A 94 16.52 -23.81 9.93
N THR A 95 16.02 -23.53 11.14
CA THR A 95 15.09 -22.43 11.40
C THR A 95 15.83 -21.24 12.00
N ALA A 96 15.67 -20.06 11.42
CA ALA A 96 16.16 -18.81 11.97
C ALA A 96 14.98 -17.89 12.32
N ILE A 97 14.90 -17.50 13.58
CA ILE A 97 13.94 -16.50 14.03
C ILE A 97 14.70 -15.18 14.19
N LEU A 98 14.49 -14.24 13.28
CA LEU A 98 15.03 -12.90 13.40
C LEU A 98 14.00 -12.01 14.12
N ARG A 99 14.17 -11.85 15.43
CA ARG A 99 13.39 -10.89 16.22
C ARG A 99 14.13 -9.56 16.32
N GLN A 100 13.38 -8.49 16.10
CA GLN A 100 13.75 -7.06 16.14
C GLN A 100 14.23 -6.41 14.83
N VAL A 101 13.27 -5.77 14.16
CA VAL A 101 13.50 -4.46 13.54
C VAL A 101 12.72 -3.45 14.38
N LYS A 102 13.43 -2.51 15.02
CA LYS A 102 12.81 -1.38 15.73
C LYS A 102 12.04 -0.54 14.72
N ILE A 103 10.72 -0.70 14.67
CA ILE A 103 9.90 0.19 13.86
C ILE A 103 9.67 1.48 14.65
N ILE A 104 10.10 2.60 14.05
CA ILE A 104 9.72 3.95 14.45
C ILE A 104 8.24 4.12 14.08
N CYS A 105 7.34 3.56 14.88
CA CYS A 105 5.93 3.94 14.84
C CYS A 105 5.77 5.24 15.62
N HIS A 106 6.27 6.35 15.07
CA HIS A 106 5.99 7.69 15.57
C HIS A 106 4.76 8.26 14.85
N LEU A 107 3.65 7.54 14.89
CA LEU A 107 2.34 8.10 14.49
C LEU A 107 1.44 8.03 15.72
N ARG A 108 1.49 9.13 16.47
CA ARG A 108 0.53 9.45 17.51
C ARG A 108 -0.81 9.68 16.82
N PHE A 109 -1.69 8.68 16.84
CA PHE A 109 -3.07 8.87 16.40
C PHE A 109 -3.75 9.79 17.41
N SER A 110 -4.00 11.04 17.01
CA SER A 110 -4.94 11.90 17.72
C SER A 110 -6.33 11.35 17.47
N THR A 111 -6.87 10.62 18.43
CA THR A 111 -8.29 10.33 18.46
C THR A 111 -8.99 11.65 18.78
N SER A 112 -9.45 12.39 17.77
CA SER A 112 -10.44 13.42 18.06
C SER A 112 -11.73 12.68 18.43
N ARG A 113 -12.15 12.87 19.68
CA ARG A 113 -13.48 12.49 20.14
C ARG A 113 -14.54 13.25 19.38
#